data_AF-A0AAF0S5V8-F1
#
_entry.id   AF-A0AAF0S5V8-F1
#
_cell.length_a   1.000
_cell.length_b   1.000
_cell.length_c   1.000
_cell.angle_alpha   90.00
_cell.angle_beta   90.00
_cell.angle_gamma   90.00
#
_symmetry.space_group_name_H-M   'P 1'
#
loop_
_entity.id
_entity.type
_entity.pdbx_description
1 polymer ?
#
loop_
_entity_poly.entity_id
_entity_poly.type
_entity_poly.pdbx_seq_one_letter_code
_entity_poly.pdbx_strand_id
1 'polypeptide(L)'
;MGFFSEPKHAGTAYVIVAILQILGALISIILAAMDAEIALVPVVISGIGAIIAGVIMFGYGNKVRTGVISDKVEILAQFVRIVGIVMIITAVFECIAKVVEGMDLGTEMYTAIITIVLGLIVIFCASKINDGKKTGGDKVIWIFLLLIFIVEILLAILTIVVGLILIIPAIIGICNLVLYGCMFALLIDNDVKNAMNM
;
A
#
# COMPACT_ATOMS: atom_id res chain seq x y z
N MET A 1 -26.40 -5.75 0.20
CA MET A 1 -24.99 -5.43 -0.10
C MET A 1 -24.19 -5.75 1.15
N GLY A 2 -23.07 -6.45 1.00
CA GLY A 2 -22.20 -6.79 2.13
C GLY A 2 -21.28 -5.61 2.49
N PHE A 3 -20.79 -5.57 3.72
CA PHE A 3 -19.85 -4.53 4.15
C PHE A 3 -18.63 -4.45 3.22
N PHE A 4 -18.01 -5.58 2.87
CA PHE A 4 -16.84 -5.59 2.00
C PHE A 4 -17.13 -5.29 0.52
N SER A 5 -18.40 -5.28 0.08
CA SER A 5 -18.75 -4.96 -1.31
C SER A 5 -18.91 -3.46 -1.58
N GLU A 6 -18.85 -2.61 -0.56
CA GLU A 6 -19.01 -1.17 -0.68
C GLU A 6 -17.64 -0.47 -0.79
N PRO A 7 -17.25 0.06 -1.97
CA PRO A 7 -15.92 0.61 -2.17
C PRO A 7 -15.60 1.83 -1.29
N LYS A 8 -16.64 2.56 -0.84
CA LYS A 8 -16.46 3.69 0.08
C LYS A 8 -15.84 3.29 1.41
N HIS A 9 -16.08 2.07 1.88
CA HIS A 9 -15.46 1.56 3.10
C HIS A 9 -13.95 1.36 2.89
N ALA A 10 -13.54 0.81 1.75
CA ALA A 10 -12.14 0.70 1.37
C ALA A 10 -11.46 2.08 1.26
N GLY A 11 -12.11 3.02 0.58
CA GLY A 11 -11.59 4.40 0.46
C GLY A 11 -11.43 5.09 1.81
N THR A 12 -12.38 4.89 2.73
CA THR A 12 -12.30 5.44 4.10
C THR A 12 -11.17 4.81 4.88
N ALA A 13 -11.04 3.47 4.86
CA ALA A 13 -9.95 2.78 5.53
C ALA A 13 -8.59 3.23 5.00
N TYR A 14 -8.46 3.40 3.67
CA TYR A 14 -7.21 3.85 3.05
C TYR A 14 -6.83 5.28 3.43
N VAL A 15 -7.82 6.18 3.53
CA VAL A 15 -7.62 7.55 4.04
C VAL A 15 -7.09 7.53 5.48
N ILE A 16 -7.65 6.69 6.34
CA ILE A 16 -7.21 6.57 7.73
C ILE A 16 -5.77 6.06 7.80
N VAL A 17 -5.43 5.00 7.07
CA VAL A 17 -4.06 4.46 7.00
C VAL A 17 -3.08 5.52 6.50
N ALA A 18 -3.44 6.26 5.46
CA ALA A 18 -2.62 7.33 4.92
C ALA A 18 -2.36 8.45 5.94
N ILE A 19 -3.38 8.89 6.69
CA ILE A 19 -3.22 9.88 7.76
C ILE A 19 -2.29 9.35 8.85
N LEU A 20 -2.50 8.10 9.29
CA LEU A 20 -1.65 7.49 10.32
C LEU A 20 -0.20 7.36 9.88
N GLN A 21 0.05 7.06 8.60
CA GLN A 21 1.40 7.02 8.05
C GLN A 21 2.07 8.40 8.03
N ILE A 22 1.35 9.45 7.63
CA ILE A 22 1.86 10.83 7.67
C ILE A 22 2.18 11.24 9.11
N LEU A 23 1.27 10.98 10.05
CA LEU A 23 1.48 11.30 11.46
C LEU A 23 2.66 10.52 12.05
N GLY A 24 2.78 9.23 11.72
CA GLY A 24 3.91 8.40 12.13
C GLY A 24 5.25 8.98 11.66
N ALA A 25 5.33 9.38 10.39
CA ALA A 25 6.52 10.01 9.83
C ALA A 25 6.88 11.33 10.53
N LEU A 26 5.88 12.18 10.80
CA LEU A 26 6.10 13.44 11.52
C LEU A 26 6.59 13.20 12.96
N ILE A 27 6.00 12.24 13.66
CA ILE A 27 6.42 11.86 15.02
C ILE A 27 7.87 11.37 15.00
N SER A 28 8.23 10.49 14.06
CA SER A 28 9.61 10.00 13.92
C SER A 28 10.62 11.13 13.69
N ILE A 29 10.28 12.11 12.85
CA ILE A 29 11.13 13.28 12.61
C ILE A 29 11.29 14.13 13.89
N ILE A 30 10.19 14.37 14.62
CA ILE A 30 10.22 15.15 15.86
C ILE A 30 11.08 14.45 16.92
N LEU A 31 10.90 13.13 17.08
CA LEU A 31 11.69 12.34 18.02
C LEU A 31 13.19 12.39 17.69
N ALA A 32 13.54 12.24 16.42
CA ALA A 32 14.93 12.36 15.97
C ALA A 32 15.52 13.77 16.16
N ALA A 33 14.69 14.81 16.15
CA ALA A 33 15.13 16.17 16.43
C ALA A 33 15.33 16.46 17.92
N MET A 34 14.63 15.71 18.79
CA MET A 34 14.70 15.85 20.25
C MET A 34 15.80 14.98 20.88
N ASP A 35 16.23 13.93 20.19
CA ASP A 35 17.21 12.97 20.69
C ASP A 35 18.52 13.08 19.90
N ALA A 36 19.57 13.53 20.58
CA ALA A 36 20.90 13.69 19.98
C ALA A 36 21.57 12.35 19.61
N GLU A 37 21.07 11.22 20.11
CA GLU A 37 21.56 9.89 19.75
C GLU A 37 21.01 9.40 18.41
N ILE A 38 19.97 10.04 17.87
CA ILE A 38 19.34 9.66 16.61
C ILE A 38 19.90 10.51 15.46
N ALA A 39 20.33 9.85 14.38
CA ALA A 39 20.77 10.54 13.17
C ALA A 39 19.59 11.25 12.49
N LEU A 40 19.46 12.57 12.71
CA LEU A 40 18.34 13.37 12.22
C LEU A 40 18.18 13.32 10.68
N VAL A 41 19.28 13.46 9.94
CA VAL A 41 19.23 13.60 8.48
C VAL A 41 18.65 12.34 7.80
N PRO A 42 19.13 11.11 8.07
CA PRO A 42 18.50 9.89 7.56
C PRO A 42 17.01 9.77 7.90
N VAL A 43 16.62 10.09 9.14
CA VAL A 43 15.21 10.01 9.57
C VAL A 43 14.33 10.99 8.82
N VAL A 44 14.81 12.22 8.59
CA VAL A 44 14.11 13.22 7.79
C VAL A 44 13.90 12.74 6.35
N ILE A 45 14.93 12.14 5.73
CA ILE A 45 14.82 11.61 4.37
C ILE A 45 13.76 10.51 4.28
N SER A 46 13.86 9.48 5.13
CA SER A 46 12.85 8.40 5.17
C SER A 46 11.45 8.94 5.48
N GLY A 47 11.34 9.89 6.40
CA GLY A 47 10.09 10.54 6.77
C GLY A 47 9.44 11.29 5.60
N ILE A 48 10.22 11.99 4.78
CA ILE A 48 9.72 12.64 3.56
C ILE A 48 9.15 11.60 2.60
N GLY A 49 9.85 10.48 2.38
CA GLY A 49 9.36 9.38 1.54
C GLY A 49 8.01 8.84 2.04
N ALA A 50 7.90 8.60 3.34
CA ALA A 50 6.66 8.14 3.97
C ALA A 50 5.52 9.16 3.87
N ILE A 51 5.81 10.46 3.97
CA ILE A 51 4.81 11.53 3.80
C ILE A 51 4.32 11.58 2.34
N ILE A 52 5.23 11.51 1.35
CA ILE A 52 4.85 11.50 -0.07
C ILE A 52 3.97 10.27 -0.37
N ALA A 53 4.37 9.08 0.10
CA ALA A 53 3.56 7.87 -0.01
C ALA A 53 2.17 8.06 0.63
N GLY A 54 2.15 8.60 1.86
CA GLY A 54 0.94 8.99 2.59
C GLY A 54 0.01 9.88 1.77
N VAL A 55 0.53 10.94 1.17
CA VAL A 55 -0.25 11.89 0.36
C VAL A 55 -0.85 11.22 -0.88
N ILE A 56 -0.10 10.35 -1.56
CA ILE A 56 -0.58 9.61 -2.72
C ILE A 56 -1.73 8.67 -2.33
N MET A 57 -1.55 7.91 -1.23
CA MET A 57 -2.59 7.01 -0.72
C MET A 57 -3.84 7.78 -0.28
N PHE A 58 -3.66 8.90 0.42
CA PHE A 58 -4.76 9.77 0.84
C PHE A 58 -5.55 10.28 -0.37
N GLY A 59 -4.85 10.78 -1.40
CA GLY A 59 -5.46 11.30 -2.61
C GLY A 59 -6.36 10.26 -3.29
N TYR A 60 -5.90 9.02 -3.40
CA TYR A 60 -6.70 7.93 -3.97
C TYR A 60 -7.82 7.46 -3.07
N GLY A 61 -7.55 7.20 -1.78
CA GLY A 61 -8.57 6.80 -0.82
C GLY A 61 -9.72 7.81 -0.76
N ASN A 62 -9.40 9.10 -0.85
CA ASN A 62 -10.40 10.16 -0.89
C ASN A 62 -11.23 10.15 -2.18
N LYS A 63 -10.62 9.89 -3.35
CA LYS A 63 -11.35 9.75 -4.62
C LYS A 63 -12.34 8.59 -4.59
N VAL A 64 -11.95 7.45 -4.03
CA VAL A 64 -12.83 6.27 -3.88
C VAL A 64 -13.95 6.58 -2.86
N ARG A 65 -13.60 7.13 -1.70
CA ARG A 65 -14.58 7.45 -0.63
C ARG A 65 -15.64 8.45 -1.08
N THR A 66 -15.24 9.44 -1.87
CA THR A 66 -16.15 10.50 -2.38
C THR A 66 -16.92 10.07 -3.63
N GLY A 67 -16.60 8.90 -4.21
CA GLY A 67 -17.24 8.39 -5.42
C GLY A 67 -16.77 9.05 -6.72
N VAL A 68 -15.66 9.80 -6.69
CA VAL A 68 -15.01 10.31 -7.92
C VAL A 68 -14.54 9.15 -8.80
N ILE A 69 -14.12 8.05 -8.17
CA ILE A 69 -13.88 6.76 -8.83
C ILE A 69 -14.90 5.78 -8.24
N SER A 70 -15.74 5.21 -9.11
CA SER A 70 -16.80 4.26 -8.71
C SER A 70 -16.75 2.94 -9.47
N ASP A 71 -16.04 2.88 -10.60
CA ASP A 71 -15.91 1.65 -11.39
C ASP A 71 -15.01 0.64 -10.66
N LYS A 72 -15.50 -0.59 -10.50
CA LYS A 72 -14.83 -1.64 -9.70
C LYS A 72 -13.46 -2.02 -10.28
N VAL A 73 -13.36 -2.13 -11.59
CA VAL A 73 -12.12 -2.49 -12.30
C VAL A 73 -11.12 -1.35 -12.15
N GLU A 74 -11.57 -0.10 -12.31
CA GLU A 74 -10.74 1.07 -12.12
C GLU A 74 -10.23 1.22 -10.68
N ILE A 75 -11.10 1.00 -9.69
CA ILE A 75 -10.72 1.02 -8.27
C ILE A 75 -9.62 -0.03 -8.02
N LEU A 76 -9.83 -1.28 -8.43
CA LEU A 76 -8.84 -2.33 -8.23
C LEU A 76 -7.51 -2.00 -8.94
N ALA A 77 -7.56 -1.58 -10.21
CA ALA A 77 -6.38 -1.24 -10.98
C ALA A 77 -5.60 -0.07 -10.36
N GLN A 78 -6.28 1.01 -9.96
CA GLN A 78 -5.63 2.14 -9.32
C GLN A 78 -5.07 1.79 -7.94
N PHE A 79 -5.77 0.96 -7.16
CA PHE A 79 -5.25 0.46 -5.88
C PHE A 79 -3.92 -0.27 -6.07
N VAL A 80 -3.88 -1.27 -6.94
CA VAL A 80 -2.67 -2.05 -7.23
C VAL A 80 -1.55 -1.13 -7.73
N ARG A 81 -1.88 -0.17 -8.62
CA ARG A 81 -0.90 0.81 -9.10
C ARG A 81 -0.28 1.62 -7.97
N ILE A 82 -1.10 2.09 -7.04
CA ILE A 82 -0.63 2.92 -5.92
C ILE A 82 0.21 2.12 -4.95
N VAL A 83 -0.14 0.86 -4.66
CA VAL A 83 0.73 -0.03 -3.87
C VAL A 83 2.11 -0.11 -4.50
N GLY A 84 2.21 -0.33 -5.81
CA GLY A 84 3.49 -0.36 -6.51
C GLY A 84 4.26 0.98 -6.48
N ILE A 85 3.55 2.11 -6.63
CA ILE A 85 4.17 3.45 -6.53
C ILE A 85 4.71 3.70 -5.11
N VAL A 86 3.93 3.37 -4.09
CA VAL A 86 4.32 3.52 -2.68
C VAL A 86 5.54 2.67 -2.37
N MET A 87 5.59 1.42 -2.85
CA MET A 87 6.77 0.55 -2.69
C MET A 87 8.03 1.19 -3.26
N ILE A 88 7.96 1.76 -4.48
CA ILE A 88 9.10 2.41 -5.13
C ILE A 88 9.54 3.64 -4.33
N ILE A 89 8.60 4.50 -3.94
CA ILE A 89 8.91 5.72 -3.19
C ILE A 89 9.58 5.37 -1.86
N THR A 90 8.97 4.49 -1.07
CA THR A 90 9.51 4.07 0.21
C THR A 90 10.92 3.47 0.05
N ALA A 91 11.11 2.55 -0.91
CA ALA A 91 12.42 1.93 -1.14
C ALA A 91 13.50 2.93 -1.56
N VAL A 92 13.17 3.92 -2.41
CA VAL A 92 14.12 4.95 -2.84
C VAL A 92 14.54 5.82 -1.67
N PHE A 93 13.58 6.33 -0.88
CA PHE A 93 13.89 7.22 0.24
C PHE A 93 14.60 6.49 1.38
N GLU A 94 14.20 5.26 1.70
CA GLU A 94 14.92 4.42 2.67
C GLU A 94 16.36 4.15 2.22
N CYS A 95 16.57 3.83 0.93
CA CYS A 95 17.91 3.63 0.40
C CYS A 95 18.78 4.89 0.55
N ILE A 96 18.27 6.06 0.16
CA ILE A 96 18.99 7.33 0.30
C ILE A 96 19.31 7.62 1.77
N ALA A 97 18.36 7.41 2.68
CA ALA A 97 18.57 7.61 4.11
C ALA A 97 19.73 6.75 4.64
N LYS A 98 19.76 5.47 4.27
CA LYS A 98 20.82 4.53 4.68
C LYS A 98 22.19 4.89 4.11
N VAL A 99 22.25 5.40 2.87
CA VAL A 99 23.51 5.92 2.28
C VAL A 99 24.05 7.09 3.10
N VAL A 100 23.17 8.01 3.49
CA VAL A 100 23.53 9.20 4.27
C VAL A 100 23.94 8.85 5.70
N GLU A 101 23.38 7.78 6.26
CA GLU A 101 23.77 7.23 7.57
C GLU A 101 25.18 6.59 7.56
N GLY A 102 25.77 6.37 6.39
CA GLY A 102 27.10 5.79 6.25
C GLY A 102 27.13 4.27 6.45
N MET A 103 25.98 3.60 6.36
CA MET A 103 25.91 2.14 6.43
C MET A 103 26.53 1.46 5.20
N ASP A 104 27.04 0.26 5.39
CA ASP A 104 27.56 -0.56 4.29
C ASP A 104 26.44 -0.88 3.29
N LEU A 105 26.64 -0.42 2.05
CA LEU A 105 25.66 -0.42 0.98
C LEU A 105 25.30 -1.81 0.48
N GLY A 106 26.06 -2.85 0.82
CA GLY A 106 25.87 -4.21 0.30
C GLY A 106 24.42 -4.69 0.39
N THR A 107 24.00 -5.19 1.53
CA THR A 107 22.68 -5.86 1.70
C THR A 107 21.50 -4.91 1.50
N GLU A 108 21.65 -3.64 1.85
CA GLU A 108 20.55 -2.67 1.86
C GLU A 108 20.24 -2.12 0.48
N MET A 109 21.25 -1.89 -0.34
CA MET A 109 21.05 -1.51 -1.73
C MET A 109 20.38 -2.65 -2.52
N TYR A 110 20.73 -3.92 -2.26
CA TYR A 110 20.04 -5.05 -2.89
C TYR A 110 18.56 -5.10 -2.50
N THR A 111 18.24 -4.91 -1.22
CA THR A 111 16.85 -4.89 -0.74
C THR A 111 16.04 -3.77 -1.40
N ALA A 112 16.62 -2.58 -1.52
CA ALA A 112 15.99 -1.45 -2.19
C ALA A 112 15.74 -1.75 -3.68
N ILE A 113 16.74 -2.27 -4.40
CA ILE A 113 16.62 -2.62 -5.83
C ILE A 113 15.52 -3.68 -6.03
N ILE A 114 15.51 -4.73 -5.21
CA ILE A 114 14.48 -5.78 -5.28
C ILE A 114 13.09 -5.17 -5.06
N THR A 115 12.94 -4.32 -4.05
CA THR A 115 11.65 -3.67 -3.74
C THR A 115 11.18 -2.76 -4.88
N ILE A 116 12.10 -2.02 -5.51
CA ILE A 116 11.79 -1.19 -6.68
C ILE A 116 11.33 -2.06 -7.86
N VAL A 117 12.02 -3.17 -8.14
CA VAL A 117 11.64 -4.11 -9.22
C VAL A 117 10.27 -4.72 -8.94
N LEU A 118 10.00 -5.13 -7.69
CA LEU A 118 8.69 -5.63 -7.29
C LEU A 118 7.60 -4.55 -7.46
N GLY A 119 7.87 -3.31 -7.08
CA GLY A 119 6.95 -2.19 -7.28
C GLY A 119 6.63 -1.96 -8.77
N LEU A 120 7.63 -2.07 -9.65
CA LEU A 120 7.43 -1.99 -11.11
C LEU A 120 6.57 -3.16 -11.63
N ILE A 121 6.79 -4.38 -11.14
CA ILE A 121 5.97 -5.55 -11.48
C ILE A 121 4.52 -5.33 -11.03
N VAL A 122 4.30 -4.79 -9.83
CA VAL A 122 2.96 -4.47 -9.31
C VAL A 122 2.27 -3.40 -10.17
N ILE A 123 2.99 -2.35 -10.58
CA ILE A 123 2.47 -1.32 -11.52
C ILE A 123 2.12 -1.96 -12.88
N PHE A 124 2.94 -2.89 -13.36
CA PHE A 124 2.65 -3.63 -14.58
C PHE A 124 1.36 -4.45 -14.43
N CYS A 125 1.19 -5.20 -13.33
CA CYS A 125 -0.05 -5.92 -13.04
C CYS A 125 -1.26 -4.98 -13.06
N ALA A 126 -1.15 -3.79 -12.45
CA ALA A 126 -2.21 -2.80 -12.47
C ALA A 126 -2.60 -2.34 -13.89
N SER A 127 -1.61 -2.19 -14.79
CA SER A 127 -1.88 -1.84 -16.19
C SER A 127 -2.61 -2.93 -16.95
N LYS A 128 -2.41 -4.20 -16.60
CA LYS A 128 -3.09 -5.34 -17.23
C LYS A 128 -4.54 -5.50 -16.77
N ILE A 129 -4.88 -5.07 -15.55
CA ILE A 129 -6.25 -5.14 -15.02
C ILE A 129 -7.22 -4.29 -15.88
N ASN A 130 -6.75 -3.16 -16.43
CA ASN A 130 -7.60 -2.19 -17.13
C ASN A 130 -7.20 -1.91 -18.59
N ASP A 131 -6.38 -2.76 -19.22
CA ASP A 131 -5.97 -2.56 -20.63
C ASP A 131 -7.04 -2.96 -21.66
N GLY A 132 -8.16 -3.55 -21.21
CA GLY A 132 -9.27 -4.00 -22.05
C GLY A 132 -8.95 -5.21 -22.92
N LYS A 133 -7.77 -5.82 -22.77
CA LYS A 133 -7.34 -7.00 -23.52
C LYS A 133 -7.58 -8.25 -22.69
N LYS A 134 -8.04 -9.32 -23.34
CA LYS A 134 -8.22 -10.64 -22.71
C LYS A 134 -7.12 -11.58 -23.19
N THR A 135 -6.11 -11.76 -22.36
CA THR A 135 -4.95 -12.61 -22.62
C THR A 135 -4.86 -13.74 -21.58
N GLY A 136 -4.02 -14.74 -21.83
CA GLY A 136 -3.75 -15.79 -20.83
C GLY A 136 -3.02 -15.26 -19.59
N GLY A 137 -2.24 -14.17 -19.74
CA GLY A 137 -1.53 -13.54 -18.64
C GLY A 137 -2.44 -12.91 -17.58
N ASP A 138 -3.64 -12.46 -17.97
CA ASP A 138 -4.59 -11.81 -17.05
C ASP A 138 -5.11 -12.78 -15.99
N LYS A 139 -5.30 -14.05 -16.37
CA LYS A 139 -5.64 -15.12 -15.43
C LYS A 139 -4.56 -15.33 -14.38
N VAL A 140 -3.29 -15.31 -14.79
CA VAL A 140 -2.15 -15.48 -13.88
C VAL A 140 -2.08 -14.30 -12.91
N ILE A 141 -2.28 -13.08 -13.40
CA ILE A 141 -2.31 -11.87 -12.57
C ILE A 141 -3.47 -11.93 -11.58
N TRP A 142 -4.66 -12.38 -12.00
CA TRP A 142 -5.80 -12.54 -11.11
C TRP A 142 -5.51 -13.53 -9.97
N ILE A 143 -4.95 -14.70 -10.29
CA ILE A 143 -4.57 -15.70 -9.28
C ILE A 143 -3.52 -15.14 -8.32
N PHE A 144 -2.52 -14.42 -8.84
CA PHE A 144 -1.48 -13.80 -8.04
C PHE A 144 -2.05 -12.76 -7.07
N LEU A 145 -2.93 -11.87 -7.55
CA LEU A 145 -3.61 -10.88 -6.71
C LEU A 145 -4.48 -11.55 -5.64
N LEU A 146 -5.16 -12.64 -5.99
CA LEU A 146 -5.98 -13.40 -5.05
C LEU A 146 -5.14 -13.91 -3.88
N LEU A 147 -3.98 -14.51 -4.18
CA LEU A 147 -3.06 -15.01 -3.16
C LEU A 147 -2.50 -13.88 -2.29
N ILE A 148 -2.09 -12.76 -2.91
CA ILE A 148 -1.60 -11.59 -2.16
C ILE A 148 -2.67 -11.05 -1.23
N PHE A 149 -3.90 -10.86 -1.68
CA PHE A 149 -4.95 -10.33 -0.81
C PHE A 149 -5.28 -11.28 0.35
N ILE A 150 -5.22 -12.59 0.14
CA ILE A 150 -5.37 -13.55 1.25
C ILE A 150 -4.23 -13.36 2.26
N VAL A 151 -2.97 -13.27 1.81
CA VAL A 151 -1.82 -13.05 2.69
C VAL A 151 -1.96 -11.72 3.44
N GLU A 152 -2.31 -10.64 2.76
CA GLU A 152 -2.50 -9.31 3.35
C GLU A 152 -3.64 -9.28 4.38
N ILE A 153 -4.74 -10.01 4.15
CA ILE A 153 -5.81 -10.19 5.14
C ILE A 153 -5.28 -10.91 6.39
N LEU A 154 -4.49 -11.97 6.22
CA LEU A 154 -3.88 -12.69 7.34
C LEU A 154 -2.89 -11.80 8.12
N LEU A 155 -2.08 -11.01 7.41
CA LEU A 155 -1.16 -10.03 8.03
C LEU A 155 -1.92 -8.93 8.76
N ALA A 156 -3.06 -8.47 8.23
CA ALA A 156 -3.92 -7.50 8.91
C ALA A 156 -4.46 -8.08 10.23
N ILE A 157 -4.94 -9.33 10.21
CA ILE A 157 -5.39 -10.02 11.43
C ILE A 157 -4.25 -10.17 12.44
N LEU A 158 -3.05 -10.57 11.98
CA LEU A 158 -1.87 -10.66 12.85
C LEU A 158 -1.53 -9.30 13.46
N THR A 159 -1.59 -8.23 12.67
CA THR A 159 -1.34 -6.86 13.14
C THR A 159 -2.35 -6.43 14.20
N ILE A 160 -3.62 -6.84 14.08
CA ILE A 160 -4.64 -6.61 15.12
C ILE A 160 -4.26 -7.35 16.40
N VAL A 161 -3.90 -8.63 16.31
CA VAL A 161 -3.55 -9.48 17.47
C VAL A 161 -2.33 -8.94 18.21
N VAL A 162 -1.25 -8.61 17.48
CA VAL A 162 -0.04 -8.00 18.06
C VAL A 162 -0.33 -6.59 18.59
N GLY A 163 -1.21 -5.85 17.89
CA GLY A 163 -1.65 -4.51 18.24
C GLY A 163 -2.55 -4.44 19.47
N LEU A 164 -2.98 -5.56 20.08
CA LEU A 164 -3.76 -5.51 21.33
C LEU A 164 -3.01 -4.82 22.48
N ILE A 165 -1.69 -4.68 22.37
CA ILE A 165 -0.83 -3.98 23.32
C ILE A 165 -0.74 -2.47 23.01
N LEU A 166 -0.88 -2.07 21.74
CA LEU A 166 -0.70 -0.70 21.27
C LEU A 166 -1.86 -0.28 20.35
N ILE A 167 -2.60 0.77 20.75
CA ILE A 167 -3.81 1.23 20.05
C ILE A 167 -3.57 1.54 18.56
N ILE A 168 -2.44 2.16 18.20
CA ILE A 168 -2.17 2.59 16.80
C ILE A 168 -2.03 1.38 15.86
N PRO A 169 -1.14 0.38 16.12
CA PRO A 169 -1.09 -0.84 15.31
C PRO A 169 -2.43 -1.56 15.17
N ALA A 170 -3.24 -1.63 16.23
CA ALA A 170 -4.57 -2.25 16.14
C ALA A 170 -5.49 -1.52 15.14
N ILE A 171 -5.50 -0.18 15.15
CA ILE A 171 -6.28 0.62 14.19
C ILE A 171 -5.80 0.39 12.76
N ILE A 172 -4.48 0.36 12.53
CA ILE A 172 -3.89 0.07 11.21
C ILE A 172 -4.32 -1.32 10.74
N GLY A 173 -4.24 -2.33 11.61
CA GLY A 173 -4.66 -3.69 11.30
C GLY A 173 -6.14 -3.78 10.92
N ILE A 174 -7.04 -3.10 11.65
CA ILE A 174 -8.47 -3.04 11.32
C ILE A 174 -8.68 -2.36 9.95
N CYS A 175 -8.01 -1.23 9.69
CA CYS A 175 -8.17 -0.53 8.41
C CYS A 175 -7.64 -1.38 7.24
N ASN A 176 -6.51 -2.05 7.41
CA ASN A 176 -5.96 -2.96 6.40
C ASN A 176 -6.90 -4.15 6.17
N LEU A 177 -7.52 -4.69 7.21
CA LEU A 177 -8.52 -5.76 7.06
C LEU A 177 -9.72 -5.29 6.23
N VAL A 178 -10.22 -4.08 6.49
CA VAL A 178 -11.31 -3.49 5.70
C VAL A 178 -10.88 -3.28 4.25
N LEU A 179 -9.72 -2.65 4.05
CA LEU A 179 -9.16 -2.35 2.73
C LEU A 179 -8.99 -3.62 1.89
N TYR A 180 -8.23 -4.59 2.39
CA TYR A 180 -7.92 -5.81 1.65
C TYR A 180 -9.13 -6.74 1.54
N GLY A 181 -10.02 -6.76 2.53
CA GLY A 181 -11.30 -7.45 2.43
C GLY A 181 -12.16 -6.89 1.30
N CYS A 182 -12.20 -5.57 1.14
CA CYS A 182 -12.88 -4.92 0.02
C CYS A 182 -12.20 -5.20 -1.32
N MET A 183 -10.87 -5.10 -1.41
CA MET A 183 -10.15 -5.40 -2.66
C MET A 183 -10.31 -6.86 -3.08
N PHE A 184 -10.33 -7.78 -2.11
CA PHE A 184 -10.63 -9.19 -2.33
C PHE A 184 -12.06 -9.37 -2.86
N ALA A 185 -13.05 -8.72 -2.23
CA ALA A 185 -14.44 -8.77 -2.68
C ALA A 185 -14.61 -8.20 -4.10
N LEU A 186 -13.89 -7.13 -4.45
CA LEU A 186 -13.85 -6.59 -5.82
C LEU A 186 -13.20 -7.58 -6.79
N LEU A 187 -12.09 -8.21 -6.42
CA LEU A 187 -11.37 -9.14 -7.29
C LEU A 187 -12.23 -10.35 -7.70
N ILE A 188 -13.07 -10.86 -6.79
CA ILE A 188 -13.97 -12.00 -7.06
C ILE A 188 -15.30 -11.59 -7.71
N ASP A 189 -15.57 -10.30 -7.85
CA ASP A 189 -16.78 -9.78 -8.50
C ASP A 189 -16.80 -10.16 -9.99
N ASN A 190 -17.99 -10.49 -10.50
CA ASN A 190 -18.15 -10.92 -11.89
C ASN A 190 -17.67 -9.89 -12.90
N ASP A 191 -17.82 -8.59 -12.62
CA ASP A 191 -17.38 -7.53 -13.52
C ASP A 191 -15.86 -7.54 -13.67
N VAL A 192 -15.14 -7.71 -12.56
CA VAL A 192 -13.67 -7.77 -12.52
C VAL A 192 -13.15 -9.08 -13.09
N LYS A 193 -13.78 -10.21 -12.74
CA LYS A 193 -13.42 -11.51 -13.33
C LYS A 193 -13.55 -11.48 -14.85
N ASN A 194 -14.65 -10.95 -15.38
CA ASN A 194 -14.88 -10.81 -16.81
C ASN A 194 -13.83 -9.90 -17.48
N ALA A 195 -13.43 -8.81 -16.81
CA ALA A 195 -12.38 -7.92 -17.29
C ALA A 195 -11.01 -8.64 -17.33
N MET A 196 -10.72 -9.50 -16.36
CA MET A 196 -9.47 -10.25 -16.24
C MET A 196 -9.49 -11.65 -16.89
N ASN A 197 -10.49 -11.93 -17.74
CA ASN A 197 -10.63 -13.19 -18.47
C ASN A 197 -10.78 -14.43 -17.56
N MET A 198 -11.49 -14.31 -16.43
CA MET A 198 -11.72 -15.33 -15.39
C MET A 198 -13.19 -15.71 -15.19
#